data_AF-A0A1G2KRU6-F1
#
_entry.id   AF-A0A1G2KRU6-F1
#
_cell.length_a   1.000
_cell.length_b   1.000
_cell.length_c   1.000
_cell.angle_alpha   90.00
_cell.angle_beta   90.00
_cell.angle_gamma   90.00
#
_symmetry.space_group_name_H-M   'P 1'
#
loop_
_entity.id
_entity.type
_entity.pdbx_description
1 polymer ?
#
loop_
_entity_poly.entity_id
_entity_poly.type
_entity_poly.pdbx_seq_one_letter_code
_entity_poly.pdbx_strand_id
1 'polypeptide(L)'
;MELMISANEVMIDGEPVFMVPVVGQEIRVAGIASPPNSHSGELGHRHLFVGTDGCCSGNIYTLTRHGWKEKFGLTSTLGMDIGVRDIVPVVHRDGVIRFEDRPCLLAAGYSCNGRGVRLISPVAPTKPLEIVGNDEWNELVPSMSLVRPALRVGPTYPEGSVHLDIYWGDAWSGRWYREIYGTTDLTKRLEAHGIDVGQENPFWVVARR
;
A
#
# COMPACT_ATOMS: atom_id res chain seq x y z
N MET A 1 1.08 19.11 -6.30
CA MET A 1 1.10 18.37 -5.03
C MET A 1 2.27 17.43 -5.07
N GLU A 2 3.27 17.75 -4.29
CA GLU A 2 4.46 16.93 -4.05
C GLU A 2 4.27 16.18 -2.72
N LEU A 3 4.45 14.86 -2.74
CA LEU A 3 4.44 14.03 -1.55
C LEU A 3 5.88 13.56 -1.29
N MET A 4 6.37 13.81 -0.09
CA MET A 4 7.70 13.40 0.34
C MET A 4 7.62 12.64 1.65
N ILE A 5 8.56 11.71 1.84
CA ILE A 5 8.76 11.02 3.11
C ILE A 5 10.19 11.21 3.58
N SER A 6 10.34 11.55 4.85
CA SER A 6 11.60 11.43 5.59
C SER A 6 11.59 10.11 6.37
N ALA A 7 12.59 9.88 7.23
CA ALA A 7 12.64 8.65 8.02
C ALA A 7 11.41 8.45 8.90
N ASN A 8 10.84 9.52 9.45
CA ASN A 8 9.75 9.47 10.43
C ASN A 8 8.59 10.43 10.12
N GLU A 9 8.66 11.20 9.03
CA GLU A 9 7.68 12.24 8.71
C GLU A 9 7.21 12.19 7.26
N VAL A 10 5.94 12.49 7.04
CA VAL A 10 5.36 12.74 5.72
C VAL A 10 5.20 14.24 5.55
N MET A 11 5.64 14.74 4.40
CA MET A 11 5.48 16.14 4.00
C MET A 11 4.66 16.23 2.71
N ILE A 12 3.76 17.20 2.65
CA ILE A 12 3.01 17.55 1.44
C ILE A 12 3.33 18.99 1.08
N ASP A 13 3.82 19.21 -0.13
CA ASP A 13 4.22 20.53 -0.63
C ASP A 13 5.20 21.25 0.36
N GLY A 14 6.09 20.48 0.99
CA GLY A 14 7.10 20.97 1.95
C GLY A 14 6.62 21.07 3.41
N GLU A 15 5.33 20.92 3.68
CA GLU A 15 4.77 21.05 5.03
C GLU A 15 4.57 19.68 5.70
N PRO A 16 4.96 19.51 6.97
CA PRO A 16 4.78 18.25 7.68
C PRO A 16 3.30 17.99 8.00
N VAL A 17 2.82 16.79 7.63
CA VAL A 17 1.41 16.40 7.81
C VAL A 17 1.23 15.19 8.73
N PHE A 18 2.27 14.39 8.91
CA PHE A 18 2.23 13.22 9.78
C PHE A 18 3.62 12.87 10.28
N MET A 19 3.73 12.48 11.55
CA MET A 19 4.94 11.92 12.14
C MET A 19 4.61 10.57 12.77
N VAL A 20 5.48 9.57 12.56
CA VAL A 20 5.29 8.23 13.12
C VAL A 20 5.28 8.31 14.65
N PRO A 21 4.21 7.87 15.32
CA PRO A 21 4.09 7.97 16.78
C PRO A 21 4.87 6.88 17.52
N VAL A 22 5.38 5.87 16.81
CA VAL A 22 6.05 4.70 17.38
C VAL A 22 7.56 4.80 17.19
N VAL A 23 8.29 4.80 18.31
CA VAL A 23 9.76 4.78 18.30
C VAL A 23 10.28 3.48 17.66
N GLY A 24 11.29 3.60 16.81
CA GLY A 24 11.90 2.45 16.13
C GLY A 24 11.18 1.97 14.87
N GLN A 25 10.15 2.70 14.42
CA GLN A 25 9.56 2.52 13.09
C GLN A 25 9.98 3.65 12.15
N GLU A 26 10.22 3.31 10.89
CA GLU A 26 10.47 4.25 9.83
C GLU A 26 9.35 4.21 8.79
N ILE A 27 9.09 5.35 8.14
CA ILE A 27 8.22 5.42 6.97
C ILE A 27 8.97 4.83 5.77
N ARG A 28 8.31 3.92 5.06
CA ARG A 28 8.82 3.35 3.80
C ARG A 28 7.99 3.74 2.61
N VAL A 29 6.69 3.92 2.81
CA VAL A 29 5.77 4.32 1.77
C VAL A 29 4.71 5.24 2.33
N ALA A 30 4.37 6.26 1.56
CA ALA A 30 3.16 7.03 1.78
C ALA A 30 2.46 7.25 0.44
N GLY A 31 1.14 7.30 0.45
CA GLY A 31 0.43 7.76 -0.72
C GLY A 31 -0.93 8.36 -0.42
N ILE A 32 -1.34 9.26 -1.31
CA ILE A 32 -2.58 10.02 -1.19
C ILE A 32 -3.56 9.50 -2.22
N ALA A 33 -4.73 9.03 -1.79
CA ALA A 33 -5.82 8.63 -2.67
C ALA A 33 -6.98 9.65 -2.60
N SER A 34 -7.55 9.96 -3.76
CA SER A 34 -8.76 10.79 -3.89
C SER A 34 -9.88 9.95 -4.51
N PRO A 35 -11.10 9.87 -3.92
CA PRO A 35 -12.21 9.14 -4.51
C PRO A 35 -12.48 9.55 -5.98
N PRO A 36 -12.96 8.65 -6.86
CA PRO A 36 -13.19 8.94 -8.28
C PRO A 36 -14.03 10.21 -8.55
N ASN A 37 -14.95 10.55 -7.64
CA ASN A 37 -15.85 11.70 -7.77
C ASN A 37 -15.40 12.98 -7.04
N SER A 38 -14.19 13.02 -6.47
CA SER A 38 -13.69 14.20 -5.76
C SER A 38 -12.92 15.20 -6.66
N HIS A 39 -13.04 15.07 -7.98
CA HIS A 39 -12.32 15.88 -8.97
C HIS A 39 -12.87 17.32 -9.08
N SER A 40 -14.07 17.60 -8.59
CA SER A 40 -14.53 18.97 -8.37
C SER A 40 -13.86 19.50 -7.11
N GLY A 41 -13.05 20.56 -7.24
CA GLY A 41 -12.25 21.17 -6.16
C GLY A 41 -13.00 21.64 -4.92
N GLU A 42 -14.31 21.39 -4.83
CA GLU A 42 -15.18 21.70 -3.70
C GLU A 42 -15.23 20.59 -2.65
N LEU A 43 -15.00 19.32 -3.01
CA LEU A 43 -15.22 18.20 -2.08
C LEU A 43 -14.01 17.77 -1.25
N GLY A 44 -12.79 18.26 -1.51
CA GLY A 44 -11.62 18.24 -0.59
C GLY A 44 -11.14 16.90 -0.02
N HIS A 45 -11.89 15.81 -0.23
CA HIS A 45 -11.81 14.59 0.55
C HIS A 45 -10.64 13.75 0.07
N ARG A 46 -9.65 13.57 0.94
CA ARG A 46 -8.43 12.82 0.63
C ARG A 46 -8.05 11.92 1.77
N HIS A 47 -7.46 10.79 1.40
CA HIS A 47 -6.87 9.85 2.34
C HIS A 47 -5.38 9.78 2.11
N LEU A 48 -4.62 9.91 3.20
CA LEU A 48 -3.20 9.66 3.23
C LEU A 48 -2.98 8.32 3.94
N PHE A 49 -2.38 7.38 3.23
CA PHE A 49 -1.94 6.10 3.78
C PHE A 49 -0.44 6.16 4.02
N VAL A 50 0.00 5.71 5.18
CA VAL A 50 1.41 5.66 5.54
C VAL A 50 1.76 4.26 6.00
N GLY A 51 2.63 3.59 5.25
CA GLY A 51 3.19 2.29 5.57
C GLY A 51 4.55 2.44 6.25
N THR A 52 4.69 1.82 7.42
CA THR A 52 5.93 1.79 8.18
C THR A 52 6.57 0.42 8.25
N ASP A 53 7.84 0.43 8.59
CA ASP A 53 8.69 -0.73 8.78
C ASP A 53 9.47 -0.56 10.08
N GLY A 54 9.37 -1.55 10.95
CA GLY A 54 10.24 -1.75 12.11
C GLY A 54 10.93 -3.11 11.99
N CYS A 55 11.73 -3.48 12.99
CA CYS A 55 12.55 -4.69 12.96
C CYS A 55 11.79 -5.96 12.51
N CYS A 56 10.56 -6.13 13.00
CA CYS A 56 9.78 -7.35 12.81
C CYS A 56 8.31 -7.12 12.41
N SER A 57 7.89 -5.87 12.23
CA SER A 57 6.50 -5.53 11.96
C SER A 57 6.39 -4.11 11.45
N GLY A 58 5.28 -3.82 10.80
CA GLY A 58 4.93 -2.49 10.32
C GLY A 58 3.59 -2.03 10.85
N ASN A 59 3.24 -0.80 10.52
CA ASN A 59 1.89 -0.29 10.69
C ASN A 59 1.41 0.34 9.38
N ILE A 60 0.10 0.41 9.22
CA ILE A 60 -0.56 1.29 8.27
C ILE A 60 -1.34 2.32 9.07
N TYR A 61 -1.02 3.59 8.82
CA TYR A 61 -1.77 4.72 9.34
C TYR A 61 -2.64 5.27 8.22
N THR A 62 -3.91 5.52 8.52
CA THR A 62 -4.83 6.23 7.62
C THR A 62 -5.11 7.59 8.22
N LEU A 63 -4.88 8.64 7.44
CA LEU A 63 -5.30 9.98 7.76
C LEU A 63 -6.33 10.45 6.73
N THR A 64 -7.36 11.15 7.19
CA THR A 64 -8.43 11.68 6.35
C THR A 64 -8.48 13.19 6.46
N ARG A 65 -8.80 13.85 5.36
CA ARG A 65 -9.10 15.28 5.28
C ARG A 65 -10.41 15.44 4.52
N HIS A 66 -11.46 16.04 5.08
CA HIS A 66 -12.78 16.14 4.42
C HIS A 66 -12.96 17.44 3.62
N GLY A 67 -12.19 18.48 3.91
CA GLY A 67 -12.20 19.74 3.15
C GLY A 67 -10.82 20.21 2.72
N TRP A 68 -10.73 21.00 1.64
CA TRP A 68 -9.45 21.52 1.15
C TRP A 68 -8.73 22.42 2.15
N LYS A 69 -9.47 23.06 3.07
CA LYS A 69 -8.94 23.89 4.17
C LYS A 69 -8.59 23.11 5.43
N GLU A 70 -9.02 21.85 5.52
CA GLU A 70 -8.82 21.04 6.72
C GLU A 70 -7.43 20.41 6.74
N LYS A 71 -6.96 20.04 7.93
CA LYS A 71 -5.73 19.27 8.08
C LYS A 71 -6.06 17.78 7.98
N PHE A 72 -5.07 16.97 7.59
CA PHE A 72 -5.17 15.53 7.73
C PHE A 72 -5.26 15.16 9.22
N GLY A 73 -6.30 14.42 9.60
CA GLY A 73 -6.47 13.84 10.93
C GLY A 73 -6.29 12.32 10.88
N LEU A 74 -5.58 11.75 11.85
CA LEU A 74 -5.43 10.30 11.98
C LEU A 74 -6.79 9.65 12.29
N THR A 75 -7.23 8.74 11.43
CA THR A 75 -8.53 8.05 11.55
C THR A 75 -8.39 6.58 11.90
N SER A 76 -7.34 5.91 11.44
CA SER A 76 -7.10 4.51 11.80
C SER A 76 -5.61 4.15 11.86
N THR A 77 -5.32 3.12 12.65
CA THR A 77 -4.00 2.50 12.73
C THR A 77 -4.19 0.99 12.72
N LEU A 78 -3.41 0.30 11.87
CA LEU A 78 -3.47 -1.14 11.71
C LEU A 78 -2.07 -1.73 11.82
N GLY A 79 -1.89 -2.64 12.78
CA GLY A 79 -0.66 -3.42 12.92
C GLY A 79 -0.53 -4.49 11.83
N MET A 80 0.68 -4.63 11.30
CA MET A 80 1.01 -5.58 10.24
C MET A 80 2.07 -6.56 10.70
N ASP A 81 1.94 -7.82 10.30
CA ASP A 81 2.94 -8.88 10.49
C ASP A 81 4.14 -8.77 9.54
N ILE A 82 4.12 -7.77 8.66
CA ILE A 82 5.16 -7.43 7.70
C ILE A 82 5.56 -5.95 7.86
N GLY A 83 6.81 -5.63 7.52
CA GLY A 83 7.23 -4.24 7.30
C GLY A 83 6.68 -3.76 5.96
N VAL A 84 5.88 -2.70 5.97
CA VAL A 84 5.10 -2.25 4.81
C VAL A 84 5.99 -1.45 3.87
N ARG A 85 6.25 -1.98 2.67
CA ARG A 85 7.20 -1.40 1.70
C ARG A 85 6.51 -0.75 0.51
N ASP A 86 5.32 -1.24 0.16
CA ASP A 86 4.47 -0.61 -0.83
C ASP A 86 3.00 -0.80 -0.50
N ILE A 87 2.18 0.10 -1.03
CA ILE A 87 0.74 0.09 -0.84
C ILE A 87 0.03 0.53 -2.12
N VAL A 88 -1.17 -0.01 -2.36
CA VAL A 88 -2.06 0.49 -3.41
C VAL A 88 -3.53 0.37 -2.99
N PRO A 89 -4.35 1.41 -3.18
CA PRO A 89 -5.79 1.30 -2.96
C PRO A 89 -6.41 0.32 -3.96
N VAL A 90 -7.44 -0.39 -3.52
CA VAL A 90 -8.23 -1.31 -4.36
C VAL A 90 -9.72 -1.12 -4.08
N VAL A 91 -10.57 -1.45 -5.05
CA VAL A 91 -12.02 -1.21 -4.98
C VAL A 91 -12.75 -2.51 -4.71
N HIS A 92 -13.86 -2.47 -3.98
CA HIS A 92 -14.72 -3.64 -3.84
C HIS A 92 -15.68 -3.73 -5.06
N ARG A 93 -16.21 -4.92 -5.39
CA ARG A 93 -17.07 -5.16 -6.57
C ARG A 93 -18.33 -4.30 -6.66
N ASP A 94 -18.77 -3.70 -5.55
CA ASP A 94 -19.86 -2.74 -5.50
C ASP A 94 -19.42 -1.31 -5.85
N GLY A 95 -18.16 -1.12 -6.27
CA GLY A 95 -17.58 0.18 -6.62
C GLY A 95 -17.21 1.04 -5.41
N VAL A 96 -17.32 0.51 -4.19
CA VAL A 96 -17.15 1.30 -2.97
C VAL A 96 -15.72 1.18 -2.46
N ILE A 97 -15.01 2.31 -2.41
CA ILE A 97 -13.81 2.42 -1.57
C ILE A 97 -14.23 2.99 -0.22
N ARG A 98 -14.10 2.16 0.83
CA ARG A 98 -14.29 2.61 2.21
C ARG A 98 -12.92 3.00 2.74
N PHE A 99 -12.78 4.26 3.12
CA PHE A 99 -11.53 4.77 3.67
C PHE A 99 -11.72 5.34 5.09
N GLU A 100 -12.95 5.76 5.42
CA GLU A 100 -13.31 6.33 6.72
C GLU A 100 -13.55 5.23 7.78
N ASP A 101 -14.22 4.13 7.43
CA ASP A 101 -14.52 3.06 8.40
C ASP A 101 -13.42 1.99 8.49
N ARG A 102 -12.88 1.56 7.34
CA ARG A 102 -11.77 0.59 7.20
C ARG A 102 -11.19 0.68 5.79
N PRO A 103 -9.87 0.91 5.61
CA PRO A 103 -9.28 1.05 4.29
C PRO A 103 -9.42 -0.22 3.46
N CYS A 104 -9.57 -0.05 2.15
CA CYS A 104 -9.46 -1.12 1.16
C CYS A 104 -8.13 -0.97 0.40
N LEU A 105 -7.11 -1.72 0.81
CA LEU A 105 -5.71 -1.50 0.44
C LEU A 105 -4.97 -2.83 0.30
N LEU A 106 -4.14 -2.94 -0.72
CA LEU A 106 -3.07 -3.94 -0.75
C LEU A 106 -1.81 -3.36 -0.16
N ALA A 107 -1.17 -4.12 0.72
CA ALA A 107 0.12 -3.81 1.30
C ALA A 107 1.10 -4.94 0.98
N ALA A 108 2.23 -4.59 0.36
CA ALA A 108 3.32 -5.52 0.09
C ALA A 108 4.50 -5.19 0.99
N GLY A 109 5.19 -6.22 1.47
CA GLY A 109 6.22 -6.00 2.46
C GLY A 109 6.96 -7.24 2.89
N TYR A 110 7.95 -7.01 3.74
CA TYR A 110 8.75 -8.04 4.38
C TYR A 110 9.36 -7.51 5.68
N SER A 111 9.57 -8.42 6.62
CA SER A 111 10.26 -8.20 7.89
C SER A 111 10.73 -9.55 8.47
N CYS A 112 11.24 -9.53 9.70
CA CYS A 112 11.62 -10.75 10.40
C CYS A 112 10.45 -11.75 10.60
N ASN A 113 9.21 -11.25 10.73
CA ASN A 113 8.03 -12.08 11.01
C ASN A 113 7.34 -12.64 9.74
N GLY A 114 7.75 -12.19 8.56
CA GLY A 114 7.13 -12.64 7.33
C GLY A 114 7.34 -11.70 6.15
N ARG A 115 6.86 -12.13 5.00
CA ARG A 115 6.92 -11.42 3.72
C ARG A 115 5.71 -11.80 2.90
N GLY A 116 5.27 -10.93 2.01
CA GLY A 116 4.06 -11.21 1.23
C GLY A 116 3.27 -9.99 0.84
N VAL A 117 2.04 -10.27 0.44
CA VAL A 117 0.99 -9.29 0.16
C VAL A 117 -0.17 -9.53 1.10
N ARG A 118 -0.67 -8.44 1.68
CA ARG A 118 -1.83 -8.41 2.57
C ARG A 118 -2.92 -7.57 1.93
N LEU A 119 -4.14 -8.09 1.91
CA LEU A 119 -5.35 -7.33 1.59
C LEU A 119 -5.99 -6.87 2.89
N ILE A 120 -6.12 -5.55 3.01
CA ILE A 120 -6.87 -4.90 4.06
C ILE A 120 -8.20 -4.55 3.43
N SER A 121 -9.28 -5.04 4.03
CA SER A 121 -10.62 -4.91 3.45
C SER A 121 -11.67 -4.67 4.53
N PRO A 122 -12.68 -3.83 4.27
CA PRO A 122 -13.75 -3.58 5.22
C PRO A 122 -14.53 -4.85 5.61
N VAL A 123 -14.57 -5.86 4.73
CA VAL A 123 -15.24 -7.14 4.95
C VAL A 123 -14.43 -8.14 5.78
N ALA A 124 -13.14 -7.86 6.04
CA ALA A 124 -12.27 -8.68 6.88
C ALA A 124 -11.99 -7.95 8.22
N PRO A 125 -12.88 -8.08 9.22
CA PRO A 125 -12.92 -7.16 10.36
C PRO A 125 -11.75 -7.26 11.34
N THR A 126 -11.01 -8.36 11.37
CA THR A 126 -10.10 -8.67 12.48
C THR A 126 -8.64 -8.72 12.12
N LYS A 127 -8.29 -9.06 10.87
CA LYS A 127 -6.90 -9.20 10.40
C LYS A 127 -6.82 -8.96 8.89
N PRO A 128 -5.71 -8.38 8.39
CA PRO A 128 -5.42 -8.39 6.96
C PRO A 128 -5.43 -9.82 6.41
N LEU A 129 -6.01 -9.99 5.23
CA LEU A 129 -6.04 -11.28 4.53
C LEU A 129 -4.69 -11.49 3.82
N GLU A 130 -4.15 -12.69 3.92
CA GLU A 130 -2.96 -13.07 3.16
C GLU A 130 -3.34 -13.37 1.70
N ILE A 131 -2.76 -12.62 0.76
CA ILE A 131 -2.96 -12.82 -0.68
C ILE A 131 -1.78 -13.56 -1.29
N VAL A 132 -0.57 -13.21 -0.85
CA VAL A 132 0.67 -13.92 -1.13
C VAL A 132 1.37 -14.11 0.21
N GLY A 133 1.60 -15.37 0.58
CA GLY A 133 2.20 -15.73 1.86
C GLY A 133 3.72 -15.78 1.84
N ASN A 134 4.30 -16.02 3.01
CA ASN A 134 5.76 -16.11 3.17
C ASN A 134 6.37 -17.20 2.29
N ASP A 135 5.74 -18.38 2.25
CA ASP A 135 6.29 -19.55 1.56
C ASP A 135 6.28 -19.34 0.06
N GLU A 136 5.13 -18.90 -0.48
CA GLU A 136 5.00 -18.54 -1.89
C GLU A 136 5.96 -17.42 -2.30
N TRP A 137 6.14 -16.39 -1.47
CA TRP A 137 7.13 -15.35 -1.75
C TRP A 137 8.56 -15.89 -1.83
N ASN A 138 8.91 -16.89 -1.00
CA ASN A 138 10.23 -17.50 -1.00
C ASN A 138 10.48 -18.35 -2.25
N GLU A 139 9.43 -18.84 -2.90
CA GLU A 139 9.55 -19.50 -4.20
C GLU A 139 9.87 -18.50 -5.32
N LEU A 140 9.39 -17.25 -5.18
CA LEU A 140 9.65 -16.17 -6.15
C LEU A 140 11.01 -15.50 -5.98
N VAL A 141 11.56 -15.49 -4.76
CA VAL A 141 12.76 -14.71 -4.42
C VAL A 141 13.74 -15.56 -3.61
N PRO A 142 15.02 -15.63 -4.01
CA PRO A 142 16.04 -16.35 -3.24
C PRO A 142 16.15 -15.83 -1.80
N SER A 143 16.22 -16.76 -0.84
CA SER A 143 16.47 -16.43 0.56
C SER A 143 17.79 -15.67 0.70
N MET A 144 17.80 -14.53 1.42
CA MET A 144 18.91 -13.58 1.63
C MET A 144 19.06 -12.44 0.60
N SER A 145 18.17 -12.32 -0.38
CA SER A 145 18.21 -11.17 -1.29
C SER A 145 17.74 -9.87 -0.60
N LEU A 146 18.31 -8.73 -1.01
CA LEU A 146 17.68 -7.43 -0.74
C LEU A 146 16.41 -7.34 -1.57
N VAL A 147 15.27 -7.00 -0.99
CA VAL A 147 13.98 -7.02 -1.70
C VAL A 147 13.33 -5.63 -1.73
N ARG A 148 12.73 -5.29 -2.87
CA ARG A 148 11.94 -4.10 -3.11
C ARG A 148 10.66 -4.51 -3.85
N PRO A 149 9.59 -4.83 -3.13
CA PRO A 149 8.32 -5.09 -3.77
C PRO A 149 7.67 -3.80 -4.23
N ALA A 150 6.99 -3.85 -5.36
CA ALA A 150 6.20 -2.76 -5.90
C ALA A 150 4.86 -3.31 -6.37
N LEU A 151 3.78 -2.76 -5.82
CA LEU A 151 2.43 -2.99 -6.27
C LEU A 151 2.11 -1.99 -7.38
N ARG A 152 1.57 -2.49 -8.49
CA ARG A 152 1.11 -1.66 -9.60
C ARG A 152 -0.30 -2.05 -9.96
N VAL A 153 -1.17 -1.05 -10.08
CA VAL A 153 -2.47 -1.21 -10.72
C VAL A 153 -2.34 -0.60 -12.10
N GLY A 154 -2.39 -1.45 -13.12
CA GLY A 154 -2.18 -1.03 -14.50
C GLY A 154 -3.50 -0.73 -15.21
N PRO A 155 -3.52 0.26 -16.14
CA PRO A 155 -4.50 0.26 -17.23
C PRO A 155 -4.19 -0.83 -18.28
N THR A 156 -3.09 -1.57 -18.12
CA THR A 156 -2.55 -2.50 -19.10
C THR A 156 -3.08 -3.92 -18.96
N TYR A 157 -3.26 -4.54 -20.12
CA TYR A 157 -4.01 -5.76 -20.39
C TYR A 157 -3.65 -6.99 -19.51
N PRO A 158 -4.65 -7.73 -18.97
CA PRO A 158 -6.06 -7.36 -18.98
C PRO A 158 -6.27 -6.09 -18.13
N GLU A 159 -7.04 -5.14 -18.68
CA GLU A 159 -7.33 -3.86 -18.03
C GLU A 159 -7.93 -4.09 -16.64
N GLY A 160 -7.52 -3.27 -15.67
CA GLY A 160 -7.93 -3.48 -14.28
C GLY A 160 -7.24 -4.71 -13.69
N SER A 161 -5.91 -4.73 -13.72
CA SER A 161 -5.13 -5.80 -13.11
C SER A 161 -4.11 -5.28 -12.11
N VAL A 162 -3.88 -6.08 -11.07
CA VAL A 162 -2.84 -5.82 -10.06
C VAL A 162 -1.63 -6.67 -10.37
N HIS A 163 -0.47 -6.04 -10.37
CA HIS A 163 0.83 -6.70 -10.46
C HIS A 163 1.58 -6.52 -9.15
N LEU A 164 2.29 -7.58 -8.75
CA LEU A 164 3.36 -7.50 -7.78
C LEU A 164 4.68 -7.67 -8.54
N ASP A 165 5.39 -6.56 -8.70
CA ASP A 165 6.75 -6.54 -9.17
C ASP A 165 7.68 -6.72 -7.97
N ILE A 166 8.49 -7.78 -7.97
CA ILE A 166 9.48 -7.97 -6.93
C ILE A 166 10.86 -7.74 -7.53
N TYR A 167 11.50 -6.66 -7.10
CA TYR A 167 12.90 -6.44 -7.42
C TYR A 167 13.75 -7.02 -6.29
N TRP A 168 14.72 -7.86 -6.62
CA TRP A 168 15.70 -8.30 -5.64
C TRP A 168 17.12 -8.13 -6.11
N GLY A 169 17.99 -7.81 -5.17
CA GLY A 169 19.40 -7.65 -5.42
C GLY A 169 20.22 -8.62 -4.61
N ASP A 170 21.33 -9.05 -5.20
CA ASP A 170 22.41 -9.64 -4.43
C ASP A 170 23.21 -8.49 -3.78
N ALA A 171 23.19 -8.43 -2.45
CA ALA A 171 23.87 -7.41 -1.66
C ALA A 171 25.38 -7.34 -1.94
N TRP A 172 25.97 -8.43 -2.44
CA TRP A 172 27.41 -8.56 -2.68
C TRP A 172 27.82 -8.15 -4.08
N SER A 173 27.03 -8.46 -5.11
CA SER A 173 27.35 -8.12 -6.50
C SER A 173 26.74 -6.81 -6.99
N GLY A 174 25.81 -6.22 -6.25
CA GLY A 174 25.09 -5.00 -6.65
C GLY A 174 24.17 -5.20 -7.86
N ARG A 175 24.00 -6.46 -8.33
CA ARG A 175 23.07 -6.80 -9.42
C ARG A 175 21.65 -6.87 -8.90
N TRP A 176 20.72 -6.34 -9.70
CA TRP A 176 19.29 -6.39 -9.45
C TRP A 176 18.58 -7.24 -10.49
N TYR A 177 17.59 -7.99 -10.02
CA TYR A 177 16.72 -8.89 -10.76
C TYR A 177 15.27 -8.47 -10.53
N ARG A 178 14.37 -8.92 -11.41
CA ARG A 178 12.93 -8.63 -11.32
C ARG A 178 12.14 -9.89 -11.64
N GLU A 179 11.20 -10.22 -10.77
CA GLU A 179 10.12 -11.20 -10.98
C GLU A 179 8.82 -10.42 -11.03
N ILE A 180 7.92 -10.89 -11.88
CA ILE A 180 6.56 -10.35 -11.94
C ILE A 180 5.65 -11.49 -11.52
N TYR A 181 5.08 -11.38 -10.32
CA TYR A 181 4.08 -12.35 -9.91
C TYR A 181 2.82 -12.15 -10.76
N GLY A 182 2.40 -13.24 -11.40
CA GLY A 182 1.47 -13.24 -12.53
C GLY A 182 0.22 -12.39 -12.28
N THR A 183 0.04 -11.39 -13.15
CA THR A 183 -1.13 -10.50 -13.22
C THR A 183 -2.45 -11.22 -13.03
N THR A 184 -2.60 -12.35 -13.72
CA THR A 184 -3.82 -13.17 -13.75
C THR A 184 -4.06 -13.85 -12.40
N ASP A 185 -3.02 -14.34 -11.73
CA ASP A 185 -3.17 -15.10 -10.49
C ASP A 185 -3.47 -14.16 -9.31
N LEU A 186 -2.78 -13.02 -9.24
CA LEU A 186 -3.05 -12.02 -8.23
C LEU A 186 -4.46 -11.44 -8.38
N THR A 187 -4.85 -11.08 -9.61
CA THR A 187 -6.19 -10.53 -9.89
C THR A 187 -7.29 -11.53 -9.54
N LYS A 188 -7.16 -12.81 -9.94
CA LYS A 188 -8.14 -13.86 -9.59
C LYS A 188 -8.30 -14.06 -8.09
N ARG A 189 -7.21 -13.98 -7.32
CA ARG A 189 -7.27 -14.08 -5.85
C ARG A 189 -8.01 -12.90 -5.24
N LEU A 190 -7.77 -11.68 -5.74
CA LEU A 190 -8.50 -10.48 -5.30
C LEU A 190 -10.00 -10.59 -5.62
N GLU A 191 -10.33 -11.04 -6.84
CA GLU A 191 -11.71 -11.29 -7.24
C GLU A 191 -12.43 -12.30 -6.33
N ALA A 192 -11.74 -13.36 -5.87
CA ALA A 192 -12.29 -14.33 -4.92
C ALA A 192 -12.67 -13.70 -3.56
N HIS A 193 -12.07 -12.55 -3.23
CA HIS A 193 -12.39 -11.76 -2.04
C HIS A 193 -13.35 -10.60 -2.31
N GLY A 194 -14.01 -10.59 -3.48
CA GLY A 194 -14.96 -9.54 -3.85
C GLY A 194 -14.29 -8.20 -4.19
N ILE A 195 -12.98 -8.19 -4.42
CA ILE A 195 -12.25 -7.00 -4.88
C ILE A 195 -12.34 -6.92 -6.40
N ASP A 196 -12.70 -5.75 -6.89
CA ASP A 196 -12.63 -5.38 -8.30
C ASP A 196 -11.45 -4.42 -8.50
N VAL A 197 -10.70 -4.67 -9.55
CA VAL A 197 -9.49 -3.92 -9.89
C VAL A 197 -9.79 -2.93 -11.03
N GLY A 198 -11.07 -2.79 -11.39
CA GLY A 198 -11.61 -2.00 -12.49
C GLY A 198 -11.15 -0.54 -12.62
N GLN A 199 -11.50 0.06 -13.76
CA GLN A 199 -10.92 1.27 -14.34
C GLN A 199 -10.99 2.55 -13.47
N GLU A 200 -11.85 2.60 -12.43
CA GLU A 200 -12.03 3.76 -11.57
C GLU A 200 -11.06 3.77 -10.36
N ASN A 201 -9.76 3.69 -10.65
CA ASN A 201 -8.77 3.85 -9.59
C ASN A 201 -8.73 5.31 -9.11
N PRO A 202 -8.64 5.53 -7.78
CA PRO A 202 -8.53 6.87 -7.24
C PRO A 202 -7.29 7.59 -7.80
N PHE A 203 -7.37 8.90 -7.99
CA PHE A 203 -6.17 9.69 -8.26
C PHE A 203 -5.20 9.49 -7.09
N TRP A 204 -3.99 9.03 -7.42
CA TRP A 204 -3.05 8.51 -6.44
C TRP A 204 -1.63 9.02 -6.69
N VAL A 205 -0.98 9.48 -5.62
CA VAL A 205 0.42 9.94 -5.61
C VAL A 205 1.16 9.15 -4.54
N VAL A 206 2.38 8.66 -4.84
CA VAL A 206 3.19 7.83 -3.93
C VAL A 206 4.59 8.39 -3.76
N ALA A 207 5.08 8.31 -2.52
CA ALA A 207 6.49 8.41 -2.19
C ALA A 207 6.97 7.09 -1.56
N ARG A 208 8.16 6.62 -1.94
CA ARG A 208 8.82 5.39 -1.46
C ARG A 208 10.26 5.67 -1.05
N ARG A 209 10.78 4.96 -0.05
CA ARG A 209 12.15 5.06 0.46
C ARG A 209 12.92 3.75 0.30
#